data_AF-A0A2U9TBS4-F1
#
_entry.id   AF-A0A2U9TBS4-F1
#
_cell.length_a   1.000
_cell.length_b   1.000
_cell.length_c   1.000
_cell.angle_alpha   90.00
_cell.angle_beta   90.00
_cell.angle_gamma   90.00
#
_symmetry.space_group_name_H-M   'P 1'
#
loop_
_entity.id
_entity.type
_entity.pdbx_description
1 polymer ?
#
loop_
_entity_poly.entity_id
_entity_poly.type
_entity_poly.pdbx_seq_one_letter_code
_entity_poly.pdbx_strand_id
1 'polypeptide(L)'
;MAGMTIDNAPGLDIHLDDLSLDRLIMHVARASRFSDAWAGFATTEPHELFCDRFSRRVADTYLARVLSYDDADRAMNGLYAYCHHLDTDRGMPDYAWAVFTAFEAGEYVHEGDGPDTHADEKYVRPLLLKLQA
;
A
#
# COMPACT_ATOMS: atom_id res chain seq x y z
N MET A 1 -3.88 -18.09 -26.56
CA MET A 1 -4.31 -17.84 -25.16
C MET A 1 -3.31 -18.52 -24.26
N ALA A 2 -2.33 -17.78 -23.75
CA ALA A 2 -1.33 -18.31 -22.82
C ALA A 2 -1.84 -18.01 -21.40
N GLY A 3 -2.30 -19.05 -20.71
CA GLY A 3 -2.56 -18.98 -19.27
C GLY A 3 -1.21 -18.99 -18.56
N MET A 4 -0.98 -17.99 -17.72
CA MET A 4 0.14 -17.98 -16.79
C MET A 4 -0.30 -18.76 -15.55
N THR A 5 -0.01 -20.06 -15.55
CA THR A 5 -0.13 -20.92 -14.36
C THR A 5 0.99 -20.53 -13.40
N ILE A 6 0.64 -20.11 -12.18
CA ILE A 6 1.61 -19.98 -11.10
C ILE A 6 1.64 -21.34 -10.42
N ASP A 7 2.66 -22.14 -10.74
CA ASP A 7 2.85 -23.47 -10.17
C ASP A 7 3.10 -23.37 -8.66
N ASN A 8 2.28 -24.08 -7.89
CA ASN A 8 2.51 -24.35 -6.47
C ASN A 8 3.75 -25.25 -6.32
N ALA A 9 4.89 -24.66 -5.96
CA ALA A 9 6.06 -25.38 -5.49
C ALA A 9 6.22 -25.20 -3.96
N PRO A 10 6.55 -26.26 -3.20
CA PRO A 10 6.72 -26.17 -1.76
C PRO A 10 8.06 -25.49 -1.43
N GLY A 11 8.01 -24.41 -0.65
CA GLY A 11 9.17 -23.91 0.10
C GLY A 11 10.21 -23.10 -0.68
N LEU A 12 9.80 -22.23 -1.60
CA LEU A 12 10.66 -21.10 -2.00
C LEU A 12 10.35 -19.92 -1.07
N ASP A 13 11.32 -19.57 -0.22
CA ASP A 13 11.35 -18.26 0.44
C ASP A 13 11.40 -17.17 -0.65
N ILE A 14 10.23 -16.65 -1.03
CA ILE A 14 10.15 -15.51 -1.93
C ILE A 14 10.42 -14.28 -1.07
N HIS A 15 11.69 -13.94 -0.89
CA HIS A 15 12.03 -12.60 -0.45
C HIS A 15 11.51 -11.63 -1.53
N LEU A 16 10.52 -10.81 -1.19
CA LEU A 16 9.95 -9.84 -2.11
C LEU A 16 11.04 -8.80 -2.41
N ASP A 17 11.61 -8.83 -3.61
CA ASP A 17 12.45 -7.75 -4.10
C ASP A 17 11.61 -6.50 -4.43
N ASP A 18 12.26 -5.36 -4.60
CA ASP A 18 11.59 -4.09 -4.88
C ASP A 18 10.70 -4.16 -6.13
N LEU A 19 11.12 -4.91 -7.16
CA LEU A 19 10.35 -5.05 -8.40
C LEU A 19 9.06 -5.86 -8.18
N SER A 20 9.14 -6.92 -7.39
CA SER A 20 7.98 -7.74 -7.03
C SER A 20 7.03 -6.96 -6.12
N LEU A 21 7.58 -6.14 -5.22
CA LEU A 21 6.79 -5.26 -4.36
C LEU A 21 6.08 -4.16 -5.15
N ASP A 22 6.74 -3.53 -6.12
CA ASP A 22 6.11 -2.56 -7.02
C ASP A 22 4.96 -3.16 -7.82
N ARG A 23 5.14 -4.38 -8.34
CA ARG A 23 4.09 -5.11 -9.06
C ARG A 23 2.91 -5.44 -8.16
N LEU A 24 3.18 -5.85 -6.92
CA LEU A 24 2.15 -6.12 -5.93
C LEU A 24 1.37 -4.86 -5.57
N ILE A 25 2.06 -3.75 -5.29
CA ILE A 25 1.45 -2.44 -5.01
C ILE A 25 0.51 -2.04 -6.15
N MET A 26 0.98 -2.11 -7.40
CA MET A 26 0.16 -1.76 -8.56
C MET A 26 -1.00 -2.73 -8.79
N HIS A 27 -0.80 -4.03 -8.52
CA HIS A 27 -1.87 -5.02 -8.59
C HIS A 27 -2.98 -4.69 -7.58
N VAL A 28 -2.59 -4.40 -6.33
CA VAL A 28 -3.51 -4.05 -5.25
C VAL A 28 -4.25 -2.75 -5.53
N ALA A 29 -3.52 -1.70 -5.93
CA ALA A 29 -4.10 -0.40 -6.27
C ALA A 29 -5.17 -0.49 -7.37
N ARG A 30 -4.98 -1.39 -8.34
CA ARG A 30 -5.86 -1.53 -9.52
C ARG A 30 -6.91 -2.63 -9.38
N ALA A 31 -6.93 -3.35 -8.27
CA ALA A 31 -7.94 -4.37 -8.05
C ALA A 31 -9.34 -3.75 -7.97
N SER A 32 -10.31 -4.40 -8.61
CA SER A 32 -11.72 -3.99 -8.54
C SER A 32 -12.32 -4.22 -7.15
N ARG A 33 -11.76 -5.17 -6.38
CA ARG A 33 -12.12 -5.49 -5.00
C ARG A 33 -10.84 -5.78 -4.21
N PHE A 34 -10.71 -5.21 -3.03
CA PHE A 34 -9.52 -5.47 -2.19
C PHE A 34 -9.42 -6.92 -1.72
N SER A 35 -10.54 -7.63 -1.55
CA SER A 35 -10.53 -9.08 -1.28
C SER A 35 -9.81 -9.88 -2.36
N ASP A 36 -9.95 -9.45 -3.62
CA ASP A 36 -9.45 -10.18 -4.78
C ASP A 36 -7.97 -9.81 -5.04
N ALA A 37 -7.54 -8.62 -4.59
CA ALA A 37 -6.16 -8.14 -4.69
C ALA A 37 -5.14 -9.04 -4.00
N TRP A 38 -5.57 -9.75 -2.96
CA TRP A 38 -4.72 -10.61 -2.13
C TRP A 38 -4.94 -12.10 -2.42
N ALA A 39 -5.78 -12.44 -3.40
CA ALA A 39 -6.07 -13.82 -3.74
C ALA A 39 -4.81 -14.54 -4.22
N GLY A 40 -4.41 -15.59 -3.51
CA GLY A 40 -3.20 -16.36 -3.81
C GLY A 40 -1.89 -15.67 -3.41
N PHE A 41 -1.94 -14.49 -2.79
CA PHE A 41 -0.75 -13.88 -2.20
C PHE A 41 -0.34 -14.64 -0.94
N ALA A 42 0.94 -15.03 -0.90
CA ALA A 42 1.58 -15.57 0.28
C ALA A 42 3.00 -15.01 0.35
N THR A 43 3.44 -14.69 1.57
CA THR A 43 4.81 -14.27 1.87
C THR A 43 5.31 -15.05 3.07
N THR A 44 6.61 -15.32 3.11
CA THR A 44 7.26 -15.90 4.30
C THR A 44 7.74 -14.84 5.28
N GLU A 45 7.62 -13.56 4.91
CA GLU A 45 7.95 -12.45 5.80
C GLU A 45 6.98 -12.39 6.99
N PRO A 46 7.47 -12.06 8.19
CA PRO A 46 6.59 -11.69 9.30
C PRO A 46 5.62 -10.58 8.90
N HIS A 47 4.41 -10.65 9.41
CA HIS A 47 3.32 -9.71 9.09
C HIS A 47 3.75 -8.25 9.20
N GLU A 48 4.39 -7.91 10.31
CA GLU A 48 4.86 -6.56 10.61
C GLU A 48 5.90 -6.08 9.59
N LEU A 49 6.86 -6.95 9.27
CA LEU A 49 7.91 -6.64 8.30
C LEU A 49 7.33 -6.40 6.91
N PHE A 50 6.40 -7.26 6.47
CA PHE A 50 5.76 -7.13 5.18
C PHE A 50 4.98 -5.81 5.07
N CYS A 51 4.13 -5.50 6.05
CA CYS A 51 3.32 -4.29 6.05
C CYS A 51 4.19 -3.03 6.03
N ASP A 52 5.24 -2.98 6.86
CA ASP A 52 6.14 -1.83 6.92
C ASP A 52 6.91 -1.65 5.61
N ARG A 53 7.37 -2.74 4.99
CA ARG A 53 8.03 -2.69 3.68
C ARG A 53 7.10 -2.21 2.58
N PHE A 54 5.87 -2.74 2.53
CA PHE A 54 4.85 -2.33 1.57
C PHE A 54 4.54 -0.84 1.72
N SER A 55 4.22 -0.38 2.93
CA SER A 55 3.90 1.02 3.20
C SER A 55 5.06 1.96 2.92
N ARG A 56 6.30 1.58 3.27
CA ARG A 56 7.49 2.36 2.95
C ARG A 56 7.67 2.51 1.45
N ARG A 57 7.50 1.43 0.69
CA ARG A 57 7.63 1.47 -0.77
C ARG A 57 6.56 2.33 -1.44
N VAL A 58 5.31 2.28 -0.97
CA VAL A 58 4.24 3.19 -1.41
C VAL A 58 4.62 4.64 -1.13
N ALA A 59 5.05 4.96 0.10
CA ALA A 59 5.46 6.31 0.47
C ALA A 59 6.64 6.83 -0.36
N ASP A 60 7.69 6.03 -0.53
CA ASP A 60 8.89 6.38 -1.31
C ASP A 60 8.55 6.67 -2.78
N THR A 61 7.75 5.80 -3.40
CA THR A 61 7.39 5.93 -4.82
C THR A 61 6.42 7.08 -5.07
N TYR A 62 5.49 7.37 -4.16
CA TYR A 62 4.65 8.57 -4.21
C TYR A 62 5.48 9.85 -4.04
N LEU A 63 6.38 9.90 -3.05
CA LEU A 63 7.23 11.06 -2.82
C LEU A 63 8.16 11.32 -4.02
N ALA A 64 8.67 10.27 -4.65
CA ALA A 64 9.45 10.31 -5.89
C ALA A 64 8.62 10.64 -7.16
N ARG A 65 7.30 10.83 -7.04
CA ARG A 65 6.37 11.08 -8.16
C ARG A 65 6.30 9.95 -9.19
N VAL A 66 6.63 8.73 -8.78
CA VAL A 66 6.48 7.51 -9.59
C VAL A 66 5.07 6.95 -9.46
N LEU A 67 4.52 6.95 -8.25
CA LEU A 67 3.16 6.52 -7.95
C LEU A 67 2.24 7.75 -7.83
N SER A 68 1.05 7.70 -8.44
CA SER A 68 0.05 8.76 -8.29
C SER A 68 -0.56 8.74 -6.87
N TYR A 69 -1.18 9.84 -6.43
CA TYR A 69 -1.92 9.85 -5.17
C TYR A 69 -3.00 8.76 -5.16
N ASP A 70 -3.84 8.70 -6.19
CA ASP A 70 -4.93 7.73 -6.30
C ASP A 70 -4.45 6.28 -6.22
N ASP A 71 -3.35 5.93 -6.91
CA ASP A 71 -2.80 4.59 -6.85
C ASP A 71 -2.18 4.29 -5.47
N ALA A 72 -1.51 5.26 -4.86
CA ALA A 72 -0.88 5.12 -3.55
C ALA A 72 -1.92 4.95 -2.43
N ASP A 73 -2.95 5.78 -2.43
CA ASP A 73 -4.08 5.70 -1.52
C ASP A 73 -4.80 4.35 -1.65
N ARG A 74 -5.14 3.94 -2.87
CA ARG A 74 -5.77 2.63 -3.12
C ARG A 74 -4.90 1.45 -2.69
N ALA A 75 -3.57 1.54 -2.85
CA ALA A 75 -2.65 0.51 -2.37
C ALA A 75 -2.70 0.40 -0.83
N MET A 76 -2.70 1.55 -0.12
CA MET A 76 -2.76 1.58 1.34
C MET A 76 -4.12 1.13 1.88
N ASN A 77 -5.20 1.51 1.22
CA ASN A 77 -6.55 0.99 1.49
C ASN A 77 -6.64 -0.53 1.28
N GLY A 78 -5.97 -1.04 0.24
CA GLY A 78 -5.84 -2.48 0.01
C GLY A 78 -5.06 -3.19 1.13
N LEU A 79 -3.96 -2.59 1.62
CA LEU A 79 -3.20 -3.14 2.75
C LEU A 79 -4.01 -3.10 4.05
N TYR A 80 -4.76 -2.03 4.31
CA TYR A 80 -5.67 -1.97 5.45
C TYR A 80 -6.68 -3.13 5.43
N ALA A 81 -7.29 -3.39 4.26
CA ALA A 81 -8.16 -4.55 4.08
C ALA A 81 -7.42 -5.88 4.32
N TYR A 82 -6.17 -6.03 3.89
CA TYR A 82 -5.36 -7.23 4.17
C TYR A 82 -5.08 -7.45 5.67
N CYS A 83 -4.87 -6.36 6.43
CA CYS A 83 -4.58 -6.42 7.85
C CYS A 83 -5.80 -6.77 8.71
N HIS A 84 -7.00 -6.39 8.26
CA HIS A 84 -8.25 -6.49 9.02
C HIS A 84 -9.32 -7.40 8.40
N HIS A 85 -9.07 -7.96 7.21
CA HIS A 85 -9.92 -8.97 6.55
C HIS A 85 -9.09 -10.16 6.08
N LEU A 86 -9.78 -11.29 5.83
CA LEU A 86 -9.27 -12.61 5.41
C LEU A 86 -8.89 -13.56 6.56
N ASP A 87 -9.75 -13.68 7.58
CA ASP A 87 -9.74 -14.76 8.59
C ASP A 87 -8.73 -14.64 9.75
N THR A 88 -7.88 -13.61 9.77
CA THR A 88 -6.98 -13.32 10.90
C THR A 88 -6.89 -11.80 11.12
N ASP A 89 -7.58 -11.29 12.15
CA ASP A 89 -7.48 -9.87 12.54
C ASP A 89 -6.12 -9.63 13.20
N ARG A 90 -5.09 -9.46 12.37
CA ARG A 90 -3.70 -9.25 12.80
C ARG A 90 -3.41 -7.79 13.15
N GLY A 91 -4.26 -6.88 12.66
CA GLY A 91 -4.07 -5.45 12.82
C GLY A 91 -3.00 -4.88 11.89
N MET A 92 -3.06 -3.57 11.67
CA MET A 92 -2.04 -2.85 10.91
C MET A 92 -0.93 -2.36 11.86
N PRO A 93 0.36 -2.67 11.60
CA PRO A 93 1.47 -2.21 12.43
C PRO A 93 1.58 -0.67 12.47
N ASP A 94 2.16 -0.12 13.54
CA ASP A 94 2.18 1.33 13.81
C ASP A 94 2.73 2.17 12.66
N TYR A 95 3.82 1.74 12.02
CA TYR A 95 4.39 2.49 10.89
C TYR A 95 3.48 2.44 9.66
N ALA A 96 3.01 1.24 9.29
CA ALA A 96 2.03 1.08 8.22
C ALA A 96 0.75 1.89 8.47
N TRP A 97 0.25 1.91 9.71
CA TRP A 97 -0.91 2.69 10.13
C TRP A 97 -0.69 4.21 10.00
N ALA A 98 0.49 4.69 10.37
CA ALA A 98 0.85 6.09 10.22
C ALA A 98 0.91 6.52 8.75
N VAL A 99 1.45 5.66 7.87
CA VAL A 99 1.43 5.90 6.42
C VAL A 99 0.00 5.88 5.89
N PHE A 100 -0.83 4.91 6.29
CA PHE A 100 -2.23 4.82 5.89
C PHE A 100 -2.99 6.11 6.25
N THR A 101 -2.87 6.53 7.50
CA THR A 101 -3.52 7.76 8.00
C THR A 101 -3.00 9.02 7.30
N ALA A 102 -1.74 9.02 6.84
CA ALA A 102 -1.21 10.12 6.05
C ALA A 102 -1.89 10.24 4.68
N PHE A 103 -2.20 9.11 4.02
CA PHE A 103 -2.97 9.11 2.77
C PHE A 103 -4.43 9.49 2.97
N GLU A 104 -5.08 9.00 4.04
CA GLU A 104 -6.45 9.42 4.41
C GLU A 104 -6.60 10.95 4.56
N ALA A 105 -5.56 11.63 5.06
CA ALA A 105 -5.55 13.08 5.18
C ALA A 105 -5.58 13.83 3.82
N GLY A 106 -5.32 13.13 2.71
CA GLY A 106 -5.41 13.67 1.35
C GLY A 106 -6.78 13.53 0.69
N GLU A 107 -7.71 12.73 1.25
CA GLU A 107 -8.98 12.40 0.59
C GLU A 107 -9.90 13.61 0.44
N TYR A 108 -9.78 14.59 1.34
CA TYR A 108 -10.67 15.74 1.39
C TYR A 108 -9.89 17.06 1.47
N VAL A 109 -10.46 18.03 0.78
CA VAL A 109 -10.17 19.45 1.01
C VAL A 109 -10.75 19.81 2.39
N HIS A 110 -9.93 20.41 3.26
CA HIS A 110 -10.33 20.74 4.63
C HIS A 110 -10.99 22.11 4.72
N GLU A 111 -11.71 22.35 5.81
CA GLU A 111 -12.27 23.68 6.08
C GLU A 111 -11.17 24.76 6.07
N GLY A 112 -11.38 25.81 5.27
CA GLY A 112 -10.41 26.90 5.08
C GLY A 112 -9.47 26.72 3.89
N ASP A 113 -9.54 25.60 3.18
CA ASP A 113 -8.81 25.40 1.95
C ASP A 113 -9.42 26.17 0.78
N GLY A 114 -8.54 26.70 -0.09
CA GLY A 114 -8.95 27.34 -1.33
C GLY A 114 -9.45 26.31 -2.37
N PRO A 115 -10.22 26.75 -3.38
CA PRO A 115 -10.79 25.87 -4.40
C PRO A 115 -9.75 25.11 -5.24
N ASP A 116 -8.52 25.61 -5.33
CA ASP A 116 -7.41 25.01 -6.09
C ASP A 116 -6.44 24.22 -5.18
N THR A 117 -6.86 23.86 -3.98
CA THR A 117 -6.00 23.13 -3.04
C THR A 117 -5.80 21.69 -3.49
N HIS A 118 -4.54 21.32 -3.74
CA HIS A 118 -4.11 19.93 -3.87
C HIS A 118 -3.92 19.33 -2.47
N ALA A 119 -4.96 18.65 -1.97
CA ALA A 119 -4.98 18.11 -0.61
C ALA A 119 -3.84 17.13 -0.34
N ASP A 120 -3.47 16.31 -1.33
CA ASP A 120 -2.37 15.37 -1.22
C ASP A 120 -1.00 16.06 -1.04
N GLU A 121 -0.71 17.08 -1.87
CA GLU A 121 0.51 17.87 -1.74
C GLU A 121 0.54 18.68 -0.43
N LYS A 122 -0.62 19.14 0.05
CA LYS A 122 -0.74 19.95 1.27
C LYS A 122 -0.65 19.12 2.56
N TYR A 123 -1.25 17.93 2.60
CA TYR A 123 -1.41 17.14 3.82
C TYR A 123 -0.58 15.85 3.80
N VAL A 124 -0.63 15.08 2.71
CA VAL A 124 -0.01 13.76 2.62
C VAL A 124 1.52 13.90 2.56
N ARG A 125 2.05 14.67 1.61
CA ARG A 125 3.51 14.82 1.43
C ARG A 125 4.25 15.25 2.70
N PRO A 126 3.82 16.30 3.43
CA PRO A 126 4.51 16.71 4.64
C PRO A 126 4.47 15.66 5.76
N LEU A 127 3.41 14.86 5.85
CA LEU A 127 3.31 13.78 6.83
C LEU A 127 4.26 12.63 6.48
N LEU A 128 4.30 12.20 5.22
CA LEU A 128 5.21 11.14 4.79
C LEU A 128 6.68 11.53 4.96
N LEU A 129 7.05 12.78 4.65
CA LEU A 129 8.42 13.26 4.87
C LEU A 129 8.83 13.20 6.36
N LYS A 130 7.89 13.42 7.30
CA LYS A 130 8.17 13.29 8.74
C LYS A 130 8.34 11.82 9.17
N LEU A 131 7.66 10.89 8.52
CA LEU A 131 7.78 9.45 8.79
C LEU A 131 9.06 8.83 8.21
N GLN A 132 9.75 9.55 7.33
CA GLN A 132 11.00 9.12 6.69
C GLN A 132 12.26 9.73 7.29
N ALA A 133 12.11 10.71 8.18
CA ALA A 133 13.20 11.36 8.90
C ALA A 133 13.71 10.51 10.08
#